data_AF-A0A3B0UQN4-F1
#
_entry.id   AF-A0A3B0UQN4-F1
#
_cell.length_a   1.000
_cell.length_b   1.000
_cell.length_c   1.000
_cell.angle_alpha   90.00
_cell.angle_beta   90.00
_cell.angle_gamma   90.00
#
_symmetry.space_group_name_H-M   'P 1'
#
loop_
_entity.id
_entity.type
_entity.pdbx_description
1 polymer ?
#
loop_
_entity_poly.entity_id
_entity_poly.type
_entity_poly.pdbx_seq_one_letter_code
_entity_poly.pdbx_strand_id
1 'polypeptide(L)'
;MNLKFQRGDVVLIRFPFTDLSGSKRRPSVILAEYSSDIVVAFVSSVLPTKPEQSDILLKPSSPFFLMTGLKKASVVRLRKVATLECELVTRRLGKLEPELLTAVDKALVHGLGINTSYIVRETYQNLAVILQNQGETAVISYIQASA
;
A
#
# COMPACT_ATOMS: atom_id res chain seq x y z
N MET A 1 19.96 2.50 10.24
CA MET A 1 19.30 1.20 10.02
C MET A 1 19.33 0.90 8.53
N ASN A 2 19.70 -0.31 8.12
CA ASN A 2 19.70 -0.70 6.71
C ASN A 2 18.42 -1.49 6.43
N LEU A 3 17.47 -0.85 5.75
CA LEU A 3 16.18 -1.46 5.37
C LEU A 3 16.42 -2.44 4.21
N LYS A 4 15.88 -3.66 4.33
CA LYS A 4 16.04 -4.75 3.36
C LYS A 4 14.99 -4.74 2.27
N PHE A 5 13.97 -3.91 2.33
CA PHE A 5 12.82 -3.89 1.44
C PHE A 5 12.27 -2.47 1.31
N GLN A 6 11.40 -2.27 0.33
CA GLN A 6 10.75 -0.99 0.11
C GLN A 6 9.25 -1.16 -0.03
N ARG A 7 8.49 -0.14 0.40
CA ARG A 7 7.05 -0.08 0.13
C ARG A 7 6.82 -0.25 -1.38
N GLY A 8 5.91 -1.13 -1.74
CA GLY A 8 5.61 -1.50 -3.11
C GLY A 8 6.38 -2.69 -3.65
N ASP A 9 7.41 -3.17 -2.95
CA ASP A 9 8.07 -4.43 -3.33
C ASP A 9 7.03 -5.56 -3.36
N VAL A 10 7.02 -6.30 -4.46
CA VAL A 10 6.25 -7.54 -4.60
C VAL A 10 7.20 -8.69 -4.26
N VAL A 11 6.88 -9.42 -3.19
CA VAL A 11 7.73 -10.49 -2.66
C VAL A 11 7.00 -11.81 -2.59
N LEU A 12 7.73 -12.92 -2.61
CA LEU A 12 7.21 -14.24 -2.27
C LEU A 12 7.55 -14.53 -0.81
N ILE A 13 6.54 -14.70 0.04
CA ILE A 13 6.68 -14.88 1.50
C ILE A 13 5.80 -16.03 1.99
N ARG A 14 6.18 -16.69 3.09
CA ARG A 14 5.28 -17.59 3.83
C ARG A 14 4.21 -16.76 4.55
N PHE A 15 3.01 -16.70 3.97
CA PHE A 15 1.89 -15.92 4.48
C PHE A 15 0.92 -16.83 5.27
N PRO A 16 0.54 -16.47 6.51
CA PRO A 16 -0.32 -17.29 7.36
C PRO A 16 -1.77 -17.32 6.87
N PHE A 17 -2.51 -18.37 7.20
CA PHE A 17 -3.96 -18.35 7.13
C PHE A 17 -4.54 -17.46 8.22
N THR A 18 -5.74 -16.93 8.00
CA THR A 18 -6.39 -16.00 8.95
C THR A 18 -6.84 -16.68 10.24
N ASP A 19 -7.02 -18.00 10.21
CA ASP A 19 -7.28 -18.84 11.40
C ASP A 19 -5.98 -19.30 12.08
N LEU A 20 -4.83 -18.87 11.58
CA LEU A 20 -3.48 -19.24 12.04
C LEU A 20 -3.18 -20.75 12.00
N SER A 21 -3.99 -21.56 11.32
CA SER A 21 -3.82 -23.03 11.26
C SER A 21 -2.59 -23.47 10.46
N GLY A 22 -1.98 -22.56 9.70
CA GLY A 22 -0.80 -22.81 8.90
C GLY A 22 -0.42 -21.64 8.01
N SER A 23 0.48 -21.87 7.05
CA SER A 23 0.94 -20.86 6.09
C SER A 23 1.17 -21.44 4.70
N LYS A 24 1.17 -20.56 3.68
CA LYS A 24 1.51 -20.91 2.30
C LYS A 24 2.45 -19.87 1.71
N ARG A 25 3.34 -20.28 0.80
CA ARG A 25 4.14 -19.34 0.02
C ARG A 25 3.24 -18.60 -0.97
N ARG A 26 3.19 -17.28 -0.87
CA ARG A 26 2.32 -16.44 -1.68
C ARG A 26 3.01 -15.14 -2.05
N PRO A 27 2.75 -14.60 -3.26
CA PRO A 27 3.09 -13.23 -3.55
C PRO A 27 2.42 -12.30 -2.52
N SER A 28 3.09 -11.22 -2.16
CA SER A 28 2.59 -10.19 -1.25
C SER A 28 3.22 -8.85 -1.59
N VAL A 29 2.51 -7.77 -1.32
CA VAL A 29 3.02 -6.39 -1.51
C VAL A 29 3.47 -5.87 -0.17
N ILE A 30 4.72 -5.39 -0.08
CA ILE A 30 5.23 -4.74 1.12
C ILE A 30 4.58 -3.36 1.25
N LEU A 31 3.96 -3.11 2.39
CA LEU A 31 3.33 -1.85 2.76
C LEU A 31 4.28 -1.01 3.62
N ALA A 32 5.02 -1.64 4.51
CA ALA A 32 6.02 -0.98 5.34
C ALA A 32 7.12 -1.98 5.73
N GLU A 33 8.30 -1.45 6.04
CA GLU A 33 9.36 -2.20 6.71
C GLU A 33 9.74 -1.46 8.00
N TYR A 34 9.98 -2.26 9.03
CA TYR A 34 10.57 -1.91 10.31
C TYR A 34 11.85 -2.74 10.49
N SER A 35 12.59 -2.50 11.58
CA SER A 35 13.93 -3.09 11.81
C SER A 35 14.09 -4.56 11.39
N SER A 36 13.17 -5.43 11.79
CA SER A 36 13.18 -6.88 11.51
C SER A 36 11.88 -7.38 10.88
N ASP A 37 10.87 -6.52 10.76
CA ASP A 37 9.51 -6.89 10.39
C ASP A 37 9.04 -6.11 9.17
N ILE A 38 8.18 -6.72 8.38
CA ILE A 38 7.50 -6.08 7.25
C ILE A 38 5.99 -6.21 7.43
N VAL A 39 5.28 -5.16 7.06
CA VAL A 39 3.82 -5.20 6.90
C VAL A 39 3.54 -5.52 5.45
N VAL A 40 2.77 -6.56 5.19
CA VAL A 40 2.47 -7.03 3.84
C VAL A 40 0.98 -7.19 3.59
N ALA A 41 0.55 -6.88 2.37
CA ALA A 41 -0.77 -7.22 1.87
C ALA A 41 -0.72 -8.51 1.03
N PHE A 42 -1.68 -9.40 1.29
CA PHE A 42 -1.87 -10.65 0.57
C PHE A 42 -2.18 -10.43 -0.92
N VAL A 43 -1.51 -11.21 -1.80
CA VAL A 43 -1.84 -11.27 -3.24
C VAL A 43 -2.34 -12.66 -3.60
N SER A 44 -3.42 -12.71 -4.39
CA SER A 44 -4.01 -13.95 -4.90
C SER A 44 -4.21 -13.90 -6.40
N SER A 45 -3.94 -15.00 -7.08
CA SER A 45 -4.36 -15.17 -8.48
C SER A 45 -5.81 -15.64 -8.63
N VAL A 46 -6.49 -15.96 -7.52
CA VAL A 46 -7.91 -16.28 -7.52
C VAL A 46 -8.65 -14.95 -7.41
N LEU A 47 -9.13 -14.49 -8.56
CA LEU A 47 -9.89 -13.25 -8.67
C LEU A 47 -11.30 -13.45 -8.09
N PRO A 48 -11.82 -12.48 -7.32
CA PRO A 48 -13.19 -12.54 -6.81
C PRO A 48 -14.16 -12.27 -7.97
N THR A 49 -15.33 -12.92 -7.95
CA THR A 49 -16.42 -12.60 -8.89
C THR A 49 -16.92 -11.16 -8.71
N LYS A 50 -16.91 -10.66 -7.46
CA LYS A 50 -17.22 -9.28 -7.10
C LYS A 50 -16.07 -8.71 -6.26
N PRO A 51 -15.13 -7.97 -6.87
CA PRO A 51 -14.07 -7.30 -6.14
C PRO A 51 -14.63 -6.28 -5.14
N GLU A 52 -13.99 -6.17 -3.98
CA GLU A 52 -14.29 -5.11 -3.01
C GLU A 52 -13.62 -3.80 -3.41
N GLN A 53 -14.07 -2.68 -2.83
CA GLN A 53 -13.44 -1.37 -3.06
C GLN A 53 -11.97 -1.31 -2.59
N SER A 54 -11.61 -2.15 -1.62
CA SER A 54 -10.24 -2.32 -1.14
C SER A 54 -9.45 -3.40 -1.88
N ASP A 55 -9.95 -3.92 -3.01
CA ASP A 55 -9.21 -4.87 -3.85
C ASP A 55 -8.54 -4.14 -5.01
N ILE A 56 -7.23 -4.36 -5.21
CA ILE A 56 -6.50 -3.83 -6.38
C ILE A 56 -6.30 -4.95 -7.39
N LEU A 57 -6.96 -4.84 -8.55
CA LEU A 57 -6.83 -5.81 -9.63
C LEU A 57 -5.57 -5.52 -10.47
N LEU A 58 -4.69 -6.50 -10.54
CA LEU A 58 -3.49 -6.50 -11.37
C LEU A 58 -3.75 -7.36 -12.61
N LYS A 59 -3.98 -6.70 -13.75
CA LYS A 59 -4.31 -7.37 -15.02
C LYS A 59 -3.08 -7.37 -15.95
N PRO A 60 -2.77 -8.48 -16.66
CA PRO A 60 -1.67 -8.53 -17.62
C PRO A 60 -1.74 -7.50 -18.75
N SER A 61 -2.92 -6.99 -19.06
CA SER A 61 -3.12 -5.92 -20.06
C SER A 61 -2.68 -4.53 -19.59
N SER A 62 -2.38 -4.36 -18.29
CA SER A 62 -1.86 -3.08 -17.77
C SER A 62 -0.37 -2.94 -18.11
N PRO A 63 0.09 -1.76 -18.57
CA PRO A 63 1.51 -1.53 -18.86
C PRO A 63 2.41 -1.72 -17.63
N PHE A 64 1.86 -1.54 -16.42
CA PHE A 64 2.59 -1.67 -15.17
C PHE A 64 2.66 -3.12 -14.65
N PHE A 65 1.95 -4.07 -15.28
CA PHE A 65 1.85 -5.43 -14.77
C PHE A 65 3.20 -6.17 -14.80
N LEU A 66 3.99 -5.98 -15.85
CA LEU A 66 5.27 -6.68 -16.02
C LEU A 66 6.23 -6.39 -14.84
N MET A 67 6.23 -5.16 -14.34
CA MET A 67 7.09 -4.73 -13.23
C MET A 67 6.77 -5.42 -11.91
N THR A 68 5.54 -5.96 -11.75
CA THR A 68 5.14 -6.70 -10.55
C THR A 68 5.83 -8.06 -10.41
N GLY A 69 6.36 -8.61 -11.51
CA GLY A 69 6.93 -9.97 -11.55
C GLY A 69 5.90 -11.10 -11.36
N LEU A 70 4.59 -10.78 -11.34
CA LEU A 70 3.51 -11.76 -11.29
C LEU A 70 3.31 -12.42 -12.65
N LYS A 71 2.99 -13.71 -12.65
CA LYS A 71 2.86 -14.50 -13.91
C LYS A 71 1.46 -14.47 -14.52
N LYS A 72 0.45 -14.08 -13.74
CA LYS A 72 -0.96 -14.09 -14.16
C LYS A 72 -1.76 -13.04 -13.41
N ALA A 73 -2.93 -12.72 -13.96
CA ALA A 73 -3.87 -11.81 -13.33
C ALA A 73 -4.05 -12.14 -11.85
N SER A 74 -3.97 -11.10 -11.03
CA SER A 74 -3.95 -11.22 -9.57
C SER A 74 -4.71 -10.08 -8.93
N VAL A 75 -4.96 -10.20 -7.64
CA VAL A 75 -5.61 -9.19 -6.82
C VAL A 75 -4.82 -9.00 -5.53
N VAL A 76 -4.52 -7.75 -5.19
CA VAL A 76 -4.01 -7.36 -3.87
C VAL A 76 -5.22 -7.17 -2.96
N ARG A 77 -5.24 -7.86 -1.82
CA ARG A 77 -6.36 -7.84 -0.86
C ARG A 77 -5.97 -6.98 0.35
N LEU A 78 -6.36 -5.70 0.37
CA LEU A 78 -5.89 -4.75 1.39
C LEU A 78 -6.57 -4.93 2.76
N ARG A 79 -7.54 -5.84 2.87
CA ARG A 79 -8.12 -6.29 4.15
C ARG A 79 -7.43 -7.54 4.72
N LYS A 80 -6.45 -8.08 4.01
CA LYS A 80 -5.65 -9.24 4.43
C LYS A 80 -4.20 -8.82 4.58
N VAL A 81 -3.95 -8.05 5.64
CA VAL A 81 -2.64 -7.53 6.01
C VAL A 81 -2.07 -8.36 7.16
N ALA A 82 -0.75 -8.56 7.15
CA ALA A 82 -0.02 -9.20 8.24
C ALA A 82 1.32 -8.50 8.45
N THR A 83 1.76 -8.43 9.70
CA THR A 83 3.15 -8.09 10.06
C THR A 83 3.92 -9.39 10.21
N LEU A 84 5.04 -9.52 9.51
CA LEU A 84 5.82 -10.75 9.40
C LEU A 84 7.31 -10.43 9.47
N GLU A 85 8.11 -11.32 10.03
CA GLU A 85 9.57 -11.17 10.02
C GLU A 85 10.12 -11.15 8.59
N CYS A 86 11.11 -10.29 8.35
CA CYS A 86 11.79 -10.13 7.06
C CYS A 86 12.37 -11.45 6.53
N GLU A 87 12.77 -12.37 7.41
CA GLU A 87 13.36 -13.67 7.06
C GLU A 87 12.36 -14.63 6.41
N LEU A 88 11.06 -14.41 6.58
CA LEU A 88 10.02 -15.21 5.93
C LEU A 88 9.92 -14.92 4.43
N VAL A 89 10.52 -13.82 3.95
CA VAL A 89 10.62 -13.50 2.53
C VAL A 89 11.57 -14.49 1.86
N THR A 90 11.04 -15.26 0.91
CA THR A 90 11.82 -16.23 0.13
C THR A 90 12.55 -15.57 -1.04
N ARG A 91 11.93 -14.59 -1.72
CA ARG A 91 12.57 -13.77 -2.77
C ARG A 91 11.74 -12.55 -3.15
N ARG A 92 12.38 -11.53 -3.73
CA ARG A 92 11.69 -10.44 -4.44
C ARG A 92 11.23 -10.94 -5.83
N LEU A 93 10.05 -10.48 -6.24
CA LEU A 93 9.44 -10.77 -7.54
C LEU A 93 9.51 -9.56 -8.47
N GLY A 94 9.23 -8.38 -7.92
CA GLY A 94 9.13 -7.13 -8.66
C GLY A 94 8.68 -6.01 -7.74
N LYS A 95 8.01 -5.00 -8.29
CA LYS A 95 7.50 -3.83 -7.56
C LYS A 95 6.19 -3.31 -8.17
N LEU A 96 5.43 -2.57 -7.37
CA LEU A 96 4.31 -1.76 -7.86
C LEU A 96 4.84 -0.38 -8.29
N GLU A 97 4.30 0.14 -9.38
CA GLU A 97 4.55 1.52 -9.83
C GLU A 97 3.78 2.55 -8.96
N PRO A 98 4.21 3.82 -8.93
CA PRO A 98 3.64 4.86 -8.06
C PRO A 98 2.12 5.05 -8.19
N GLU A 99 1.57 4.88 -9.39
CA GLU A 99 0.13 5.00 -9.64
C GLU A 99 -0.65 3.89 -8.94
N LEU A 100 -0.11 2.67 -8.92
CA LEU A 100 -0.69 1.54 -8.18
C LEU A 100 -0.54 1.72 -6.67
N LEU A 101 0.56 2.30 -6.21
CA LEU A 101 0.75 2.63 -4.79
C LEU A 101 -0.29 3.64 -4.30
N THR A 102 -0.59 4.66 -5.10
CA THR A 102 -1.66 5.62 -4.78
C THR A 102 -3.03 4.93 -4.67
N ALA A 103 -3.32 3.96 -5.53
CA ALA A 103 -4.54 3.15 -5.42
C ALA A 103 -4.54 2.27 -4.16
N VAL A 104 -3.38 1.68 -3.82
CA VAL A 104 -3.18 0.92 -2.58
C VAL A 104 -3.44 1.78 -1.34
N ASP A 105 -2.98 3.03 -1.29
CA ASP A 105 -3.18 3.93 -0.16
C ASP A 105 -4.68 4.19 0.08
N LYS A 106 -5.39 4.54 -0.98
CA LYS A 106 -6.86 4.76 -0.94
C LYS A 106 -7.58 3.48 -0.51
N ALA A 107 -7.19 2.34 -1.05
CA ALA A 107 -7.76 1.03 -0.72
C ALA A 107 -7.47 0.60 0.73
N LEU A 108 -6.30 0.95 1.28
CA LEU A 108 -5.94 0.71 2.67
C LEU A 108 -6.77 1.55 3.63
N VAL A 109 -6.87 2.86 3.37
CA VAL A 109 -7.71 3.77 4.17
C VAL A 109 -9.14 3.23 4.24
N HIS A 110 -9.70 2.89 3.09
CA HIS A 110 -11.05 2.32 3.02
C HIS A 110 -11.14 0.93 3.70
N GLY A 111 -10.24 0.01 3.36
CA GLY A 111 -10.29 -1.39 3.79
C GLY A 111 -10.05 -1.59 5.29
N LEU A 112 -9.27 -0.70 5.92
CA LEU A 112 -8.98 -0.72 7.35
C LEU A 112 -9.83 0.27 8.15
N GLY A 113 -10.76 1.00 7.51
CA GLY A 113 -11.63 1.96 8.19
C GLY A 113 -10.87 3.13 8.83
N ILE A 114 -9.75 3.54 8.24
CA ILE A 114 -8.94 4.64 8.76
C ILE A 114 -9.70 5.95 8.54
N ASN A 115 -10.00 6.66 9.63
CA ASN A 115 -10.64 7.96 9.55
C ASN A 115 -9.61 9.03 9.17
N THR A 116 -9.75 9.62 7.99
CA THR A 116 -8.86 10.69 7.48
C THR A 116 -9.39 12.11 7.70
N SER A 117 -10.53 12.26 8.39
CA SER A 117 -11.12 13.59 8.63
C SER A 117 -10.24 14.52 9.47
N TYR A 118 -9.36 13.97 10.33
CA TYR A 118 -8.42 14.78 11.10
C TYR A 118 -7.39 15.46 10.22
N ILE A 119 -6.89 14.78 9.17
CA ILE A 119 -5.91 15.34 8.21
C ILE A 119 -6.50 16.58 7.53
N VAL A 120 -7.74 16.47 7.08
CA VAL A 120 -8.47 17.58 6.44
C VAL A 120 -8.59 18.75 7.42
N ARG A 121 -9.05 18.50 8.65
CA ARG A 121 -9.19 19.54 9.68
C ARG A 121 -7.86 20.24 10.00
N GLU A 122 -6.80 19.48 10.24
CA GLU A 122 -5.46 20.03 10.51
C GLU A 122 -4.94 20.84 9.32
N THR A 123 -5.18 20.38 8.09
CA THR A 123 -4.78 21.10 6.88
C THR A 123 -5.49 22.46 6.81
N TYR A 124 -6.82 22.49 7.01
CA TYR A 124 -7.56 23.75 7.04
C TYR A 124 -7.12 24.68 8.16
N GLN A 125 -6.83 24.14 9.36
CA GLN A 125 -6.31 24.93 10.49
C GLN A 125 -4.95 25.55 10.16
N ASN A 126 -4.03 24.77 9.58
CA ASN A 126 -2.71 25.26 9.16
C ASN A 126 -2.83 26.35 8.09
N LEU A 127 -3.67 26.12 7.07
CA LEU A 127 -3.92 27.12 6.02
C LEU A 127 -4.52 28.41 6.58
N ALA A 128 -5.44 28.32 7.55
CA ALA A 128 -6.02 29.49 8.21
C ALA A 128 -4.96 30.28 8.99
N VAL A 129 -4.04 29.62 9.69
CA VAL A 129 -2.92 30.25 10.39
C VAL A 129 -1.96 30.93 9.42
N ILE A 130 -1.61 30.27 8.31
CA ILE A 130 -0.76 30.87 7.26
C ILE A 130 -1.44 32.11 6.68
N LEU A 131 -2.73 32.02 6.36
CA LEU A 131 -3.49 33.14 5.81
C LEU A 131 -3.49 34.34 6.77
N GLN A 132 -3.75 34.11 8.06
CA GLN A 132 -3.79 35.16 9.08
C GLN A 132 -2.44 35.84 9.29
N ASN A 133 -1.33 35.10 9.23
CA ASN A 133 -0.01 35.61 9.58
C ASN A 133 0.83 36.06 8.38
N GLN A 134 0.58 35.50 7.19
CA GLN A 134 1.47 35.63 6.02
C GLN A 134 0.73 35.96 4.72
N GLY A 135 -0.61 35.97 4.74
CA GLY A 135 -1.44 36.34 3.59
C GLY A 135 -1.60 35.25 2.52
N GLU A 136 -2.36 35.57 1.48
CA GLU A 136 -2.82 34.61 0.46
C GLU A 136 -1.69 34.02 -0.40
N THR A 137 -0.66 34.82 -0.72
CA THR A 137 0.47 34.35 -1.52
C THR A 137 1.21 33.19 -0.83
N ALA A 138 1.38 33.27 0.49
CA ALA A 138 2.00 32.22 1.28
C ALA A 138 1.16 30.93 1.31
N VAL A 139 -0.18 31.06 1.35
CA VAL A 139 -1.10 29.92 1.25
C VAL A 139 -0.95 29.21 -0.09
N ILE A 140 -0.91 29.95 -1.20
CA ILE A 140 -0.75 29.37 -2.55
C ILE A 140 0.59 28.62 -2.65
N SER A 141 1.68 29.23 -2.18
CA SER A 141 2.99 28.58 -2.18
C SER A 141 3.01 27.29 -1.34
N TYR A 142 2.35 27.29 -0.18
CA TYR A 142 2.23 26.09 0.67
C TYR A 142 1.46 24.96 -0.03
N ILE A 143 0.34 25.27 -0.68
CA ILE A 143 -0.47 24.28 -1.41
C ILE A 143 0.34 23.68 -2.57
N GLN A 144 1.07 24.52 -3.31
CA GLN A 144 1.91 24.08 -4.43
C GLN A 144 3.08 23.20 -4.00
N ALA A 145 3.66 23.45 -2.82
CA ALA A 145 4.74 22.63 -2.27
C ALA A 145 4.26 21.28 -1.70
N SER A 146 2.95 21.16 -1.43
CA SER A 146 2.33 19.96 -0.83
C SER A 146 1.65 19.04 -1.85
N ALA A 147 1.70 19.39 -3.14
CA ALA A 147 1.10 18.67 -4.27
C ALA A 147 2.15 17.88 -5.05
#